data_AF-A0A497J8B5-F1
#
_entry.id   AF-A0A497J8B5-F1
#
_cell.length_a   1.000
_cell.length_b   1.000
_cell.length_c   1.000
_cell.angle_alpha   90.00
_cell.angle_beta   90.00
_cell.angle_gamma   90.00
#
_symmetry.space_group_name_H-M   'P 1'
#
loop_
_entity.id
_entity.type
_entity.pdbx_description
1 polymer ?
#
loop_
_entity_poly.entity_id
_entity_poly.type
_entity_poly.pdbx_seq_one_letter_code
_entity_poly.pdbx_strand_id
1 'polypeptide(L)'
;MNKKVLVIGGGAAGLQASIELAELGFEVYLVEKKPYLGGNALNLYEYFPTKDCSFCLASPQFLKGIRKCFYRLSLGEIKNLDILTNTSLAEVKGEKGNFLVRLIKHPRYIDINKCTLCKACIEVCKSGAIYFDYRTLPQVCTIDINKCSHCKACVEVCKQGAINLEQREEEVELNVGAIIVATGFEEWKPYEIKQYGYGVYKNVITQSELAEIL
;
A
#
# COMPACT_ATOMS: atom_id res chain seq x y z
N MET A 1 -11.86 25.67 -11.18
CA MET A 1 -11.29 24.32 -11.40
C MET A 1 -11.32 23.58 -10.09
N ASN A 2 -11.83 22.34 -10.08
CA ASN A 2 -11.75 21.48 -8.90
C ASN A 2 -10.26 21.24 -8.56
N LYS A 3 -9.84 21.59 -7.33
CA LYS A 3 -8.47 21.45 -6.85
C LYS A 3 -8.17 20.04 -6.29
N LYS A 4 -9.14 19.14 -6.37
CA LYS A 4 -9.01 17.76 -5.91
C LYS A 4 -8.38 16.89 -7.00
N VAL A 5 -7.38 16.09 -6.64
CA VAL A 5 -6.69 15.16 -7.52
C VAL A 5 -6.75 13.77 -6.93
N LEU A 6 -7.13 12.79 -7.72
CA LEU A 6 -7.05 11.38 -7.36
C LEU A 6 -5.76 10.78 -7.93
N VAL A 7 -4.98 10.09 -7.10
CA VAL A 7 -3.83 9.31 -7.50
C VAL A 7 -4.12 7.84 -7.24
N ILE A 8 -4.00 7.00 -8.27
CA ILE A 8 -4.31 5.56 -8.20
C ILE A 8 -3.00 4.77 -8.20
N GLY A 9 -2.67 4.15 -7.07
CA GLY A 9 -1.47 3.35 -6.86
C GLY A 9 -0.49 4.01 -5.89
N GLY A 10 -0.28 3.40 -4.72
CA GLY A 10 0.61 3.84 -3.65
C GLY A 10 2.06 3.35 -3.81
N GLY A 11 2.53 3.14 -5.04
CA GLY A 11 3.93 2.86 -5.33
C GLY A 11 4.79 4.13 -5.33
N ALA A 12 6.09 3.99 -5.64
CA ALA A 12 7.02 5.14 -5.66
C ALA A 12 6.54 6.30 -6.53
N ALA A 13 6.00 6.02 -7.72
CA ALA A 13 5.49 7.05 -8.64
C ALA A 13 4.27 7.80 -8.09
N GLY A 14 3.28 7.06 -7.57
CA GLY A 14 2.07 7.67 -7.03
C GLY A 14 2.33 8.43 -5.74
N LEU A 15 3.19 7.91 -4.86
CA LEU A 15 3.60 8.61 -3.64
C LEU A 15 4.31 9.93 -3.96
N GLN A 16 5.23 9.94 -4.92
CA GLN A 16 5.90 11.18 -5.32
C GLN A 16 4.91 12.19 -5.89
N ALA A 17 4.04 11.77 -6.81
CA ALA A 17 3.02 12.64 -7.39
C ALA A 17 2.08 13.21 -6.31
N SER A 18 1.66 12.40 -5.35
CA SER A 18 0.79 12.83 -4.25
C SER A 18 1.44 13.85 -3.33
N ILE A 19 2.71 13.63 -2.95
CA ILE A 19 3.45 14.54 -2.08
C ILE A 19 3.64 15.90 -2.77
N GLU A 20 4.12 15.90 -4.02
CA GLU A 20 4.36 17.15 -4.76
C GLU A 20 3.06 17.94 -5.00
N LEU A 21 1.96 17.26 -5.35
CA LEU A 21 0.68 17.92 -5.53
C LEU A 21 0.12 18.51 -4.23
N ALA A 22 0.26 17.79 -3.11
CA ALA A 22 -0.15 18.28 -1.81
C ALA A 22 0.67 19.50 -1.37
N GLU A 23 1.99 19.48 -1.59
CA GLU A 23 2.89 20.61 -1.33
C GLU A 23 2.56 21.85 -2.20
N LEU A 24 2.07 21.64 -3.43
CA LEU A 24 1.55 22.69 -4.31
C LEU A 24 0.16 23.21 -3.89
N GLY A 25 -0.45 22.63 -2.85
CA GLY A 25 -1.74 23.07 -2.30
C GLY A 25 -2.97 22.48 -2.98
N PHE A 26 -2.83 21.38 -3.73
CA PHE A 26 -3.97 20.59 -4.19
C PHE A 26 -4.48 19.67 -3.07
N GLU A 27 -5.78 19.36 -3.09
CA GLU A 27 -6.37 18.32 -2.24
C GLU A 27 -6.16 16.97 -2.92
N VAL A 28 -5.37 16.08 -2.34
CA VAL A 28 -4.95 14.83 -2.97
C VAL A 28 -5.56 13.64 -2.24
N TYR A 29 -6.23 12.79 -2.99
CA TYR A 29 -6.64 11.46 -2.55
C TYR A 29 -5.70 10.43 -3.17
N LEU A 30 -4.92 9.72 -2.36
CA LEU A 30 -4.09 8.60 -2.81
C LEU A 30 -4.78 7.28 -2.48
N VAL A 31 -5.12 6.51 -3.50
CA VAL A 31 -5.78 5.20 -3.37
C VAL A 31 -4.79 4.08 -3.63
N GLU A 32 -4.72 3.10 -2.73
CA GLU A 32 -3.90 1.89 -2.85
C GLU A 32 -4.74 0.64 -2.60
N LYS A 33 -4.69 -0.30 -3.54
CA LYS A 33 -5.46 -1.56 -3.52
C LYS A 33 -5.03 -2.46 -2.37
N LYS A 34 -3.73 -2.56 -2.11
CA LYS A 34 -3.17 -3.36 -1.01
C LYS A 34 -3.42 -2.66 0.34
N PRO A 35 -3.37 -3.39 1.46
CA PRO A 35 -3.47 -2.79 2.79
C PRO A 35 -2.23 -1.93 3.15
N TYR A 36 -1.28 -1.75 2.24
CA TYR A 36 -0.05 -1.02 2.47
C TYR A 36 0.51 -0.34 1.22
N LEU A 37 1.26 0.73 1.45
CA LEU A 37 1.98 1.52 0.45
C LEU A 37 3.35 0.94 0.12
N GLY A 38 3.93 1.36 -1.00
CA GLY A 38 5.31 1.09 -1.42
C GLY A 38 5.39 0.42 -2.80
N GLY A 39 4.41 -0.43 -3.15
CA GLY A 39 4.39 -1.14 -4.44
C GLY A 39 5.62 -2.04 -4.64
N ASN A 40 6.06 -2.22 -5.89
CA ASN A 40 7.19 -3.10 -6.23
C ASN A 40 8.52 -2.68 -5.58
N ALA A 41 8.65 -1.42 -5.18
CA ALA A 41 9.81 -0.93 -4.45
C ALA A 41 10.07 -1.73 -3.16
N LEU A 42 9.03 -2.23 -2.48
CA LEU A 42 9.20 -3.02 -1.26
C LEU A 42 9.87 -4.38 -1.48
N ASN A 43 9.81 -4.89 -2.71
CA ASN A 43 10.33 -6.19 -3.09
C ASN A 43 11.74 -6.08 -3.70
N LEU A 44 12.24 -4.87 -3.89
CA LEU A 44 13.62 -4.66 -4.31
C LEU A 44 14.50 -4.77 -3.06
N TYR A 45 15.67 -5.37 -3.18
CA TYR A 45 16.64 -5.40 -2.08
C TYR A 45 17.41 -4.07 -2.02
N GLU A 46 18.04 -3.71 -3.15
CA GLU A 46 18.81 -2.48 -3.32
C GLU A 46 18.50 -1.79 -4.66
N TYR A 47 18.65 -0.46 -4.71
CA TYR A 47 18.61 0.32 -5.94
C TYR A 47 19.99 0.47 -6.58
N PHE A 48 20.11 0.07 -7.84
CA PHE A 48 21.19 0.53 -8.70
C PHE A 48 21.01 2.03 -9.06
N PRO A 49 22.10 2.82 -9.24
CA PRO A 49 23.51 2.48 -9.07
C PRO A 49 24.05 2.70 -7.65
N THR A 50 23.25 3.30 -6.78
CA THR A 50 23.70 3.79 -5.47
C THR A 50 23.85 2.70 -4.41
N LYS A 51 23.28 1.51 -4.66
CA LYS A 51 23.17 0.39 -3.72
C LYS A 51 22.44 0.76 -2.44
N ASP A 52 21.44 1.62 -2.59
CA ASP A 52 20.64 2.05 -1.46
C ASP A 52 19.60 1.01 -1.15
N CYS A 53 19.30 0.83 0.12
CA CYS A 53 18.14 0.06 0.52
C CYS A 53 16.89 0.56 -0.23
N SER A 54 16.10 -0.36 -0.75
CA SER A 54 14.92 -0.09 -1.58
C SER A 54 13.84 0.76 -0.91
N PHE A 55 13.88 0.86 0.43
CA PHE A 55 13.01 1.74 1.20
C PHE A 55 13.41 3.22 1.17
N CYS A 56 14.61 3.55 0.69
CA CYS A 56 15.15 4.90 0.65
C CYS A 56 14.84 5.57 -0.69
N LEU A 57 13.88 6.50 -0.70
CA LEU A 57 13.71 7.43 -1.81
C LEU A 57 14.73 8.57 -1.70
N ALA A 58 15.21 9.03 -2.86
CA ALA A 58 15.93 10.30 -2.93
C ALA A 58 15.00 11.42 -2.44
N SER A 59 15.47 12.25 -1.51
CA SER A 59 14.67 13.39 -1.04
C SER A 59 14.44 14.38 -2.19
N PRO A 60 13.24 14.99 -2.32
CA PRO A 60 13.03 16.11 -3.22
C PRO A 60 13.96 17.26 -2.81
N GLN A 61 14.91 17.52 -3.70
CA GLN A 61 15.80 18.67 -3.98
C GLN A 61 16.36 19.58 -2.85
N PHE A 62 15.73 19.74 -1.68
CA PHE A 62 16.11 20.78 -0.71
C PHE A 62 17.23 20.40 0.25
N LEU A 63 17.55 19.12 0.44
CA LEU A 63 18.64 18.68 1.32
C LEU A 63 19.46 17.56 0.66
N LYS A 64 20.49 17.96 -0.11
CA LYS A 64 21.49 17.01 -0.64
C LYS A 64 22.07 16.19 0.51
N GLY A 65 22.00 14.86 0.42
CA GLY A 65 22.55 13.94 1.42
C GLY A 65 21.55 13.36 2.43
N ILE A 66 20.31 13.85 2.48
CA ILE A 66 19.24 13.24 3.28
C ILE A 66 18.36 12.39 2.37
N ARG A 67 18.18 11.11 2.72
CA ARG A 67 17.26 10.21 2.03
C ARG A 67 15.97 10.06 2.81
N LYS A 68 14.84 10.07 2.10
CA LYS A 68 13.53 9.83 2.67
C LYS A 68 13.29 8.32 2.70
N CYS A 69 13.43 7.71 3.86
CA CYS A 69 12.98 6.34 4.06
C CYS A 69 11.46 6.32 4.06
N PHE A 70 10.80 5.41 3.33
CA PHE A 70 9.35 5.24 3.39
C PHE A 70 8.85 5.22 4.84
N TYR A 71 9.56 4.52 5.73
CA TYR A 71 9.24 4.44 7.17
C TYR A 71 9.24 5.79 7.90
N ARG A 72 10.09 6.73 7.47
CA ARG A 72 10.22 8.07 8.07
C ARG A 72 9.47 9.14 7.30
N LEU A 73 8.72 8.76 6.26
CA LEU A 73 7.80 9.68 5.63
C LEU A 73 6.64 9.91 6.60
N SER A 74 6.58 11.10 7.19
CA SER A 74 5.41 11.58 7.94
C SER A 74 4.23 11.84 6.98
N LEU A 75 3.83 10.84 6.19
CA LEU A 75 2.78 10.98 5.17
C LEU A 75 1.45 11.44 5.78
N GLY A 76 1.14 10.97 7.00
CA GLY A 76 -0.05 11.38 7.73
C GLY A 76 0.00 12.82 8.28
N GLU A 77 1.15 13.49 8.25
CA GLU A 77 1.30 14.90 8.65
C GLU A 77 1.24 15.84 7.44
N ILE A 78 1.26 15.31 6.21
CA ILE A 78 1.16 16.12 5.01
C ILE A 78 -0.26 16.65 4.90
N LYS A 79 -0.39 17.98 4.99
CA LYS A 79 -1.68 18.66 4.80
C LYS A 79 -2.19 18.41 3.39
N ASN A 80 -3.52 18.30 3.26
CA ASN A 80 -4.21 18.08 1.99
C ASN A 80 -3.90 16.73 1.30
N LEU A 81 -3.35 15.74 2.02
CA LEU A 81 -3.13 14.40 1.50
C LEU A 81 -3.92 13.36 2.31
N ASP A 82 -4.95 12.80 1.68
CA ASP A 82 -5.75 11.69 2.23
C ASP A 82 -5.31 10.37 1.60
N ILE A 83 -4.87 9.42 2.43
CA ILE A 83 -4.39 8.12 1.96
C ILE A 83 -5.39 7.01 2.29
N LEU A 84 -5.93 6.41 1.23
CA LEU A 84 -6.92 5.35 1.26
C LEU A 84 -6.26 4.03 0.83
N THR A 85 -5.68 3.32 1.80
CA THR A 85 -5.17 1.95 1.59
C THR A 85 -6.30 0.94 1.67
N ASN A 86 -6.06 -0.28 1.18
CA ASN A 86 -7.07 -1.34 1.07
C ASN A 86 -8.32 -0.88 0.30
N THR A 87 -8.13 -0.02 -0.70
CA THR A 87 -9.21 0.66 -1.44
C THR A 87 -8.99 0.49 -2.93
N SER A 88 -10.03 0.11 -3.67
CA SER A 88 -9.99 -0.08 -5.11
C SER A 88 -10.92 0.90 -5.83
N LEU A 89 -10.56 1.22 -7.08
CA LEU A 89 -11.40 2.03 -7.96
C LEU A 89 -12.49 1.15 -8.59
N ALA A 90 -13.75 1.53 -8.41
CA ALA A 90 -14.88 0.82 -9.01
C ALA A 90 -15.35 1.47 -10.32
N GLU A 91 -15.53 2.80 -10.32
CA GLU A 91 -16.10 3.50 -11.47
C GLU A 91 -15.58 4.94 -11.55
N VAL A 92 -15.41 5.44 -12.78
CA VAL A 92 -15.15 6.85 -13.09
C VAL A 92 -16.17 7.33 -14.10
N LYS A 93 -16.86 8.42 -13.79
CA LYS A 93 -17.81 9.11 -14.68
C LYS A 93 -17.45 10.59 -14.78
N GLY A 94 -17.91 11.24 -15.85
CA GLY A 94 -17.72 12.68 -16.06
C GLY A 94 -16.59 13.00 -17.05
N GLU A 95 -16.07 14.21 -16.96
CA GLU A 95 -15.14 14.78 -17.94
C GLU A 95 -14.03 15.60 -17.27
N LYS A 96 -13.07 16.07 -18.07
CA LYS A 96 -11.91 16.83 -17.59
C LYS A 96 -12.35 17.97 -16.67
N GLY A 97 -11.84 17.96 -15.43
CA GLY A 97 -12.14 18.99 -14.43
C GLY A 97 -13.33 18.67 -13.52
N ASN A 98 -14.11 17.63 -13.81
CA ASN A 98 -15.26 17.18 -13.01
C ASN A 98 -15.50 15.67 -13.19
N PHE A 99 -14.70 14.86 -12.51
CA PHE A 99 -14.87 13.41 -12.44
C PHE A 99 -15.59 13.02 -11.16
N LEU A 100 -16.67 12.25 -11.29
CA LEU A 100 -17.27 11.51 -10.19
C LEU A 100 -16.63 10.13 -10.13
N VAL A 101 -15.97 9.84 -9.02
CA VAL A 101 -15.22 8.60 -8.81
C VAL A 101 -15.86 7.81 -7.67
N ARG A 102 -16.10 6.52 -7.91
CA ARG A 102 -16.54 5.57 -6.87
C ARG A 102 -15.39 4.66 -6.49
N LEU A 103 -15.13 4.60 -5.19
CA LEU A 103 -14.10 3.77 -4.57
C LEU A 103 -14.76 2.74 -3.67
N ILE A 104 -14.20 1.54 -3.63
CA ILE A 104 -14.60 0.48 -2.68
C ILE A 104 -13.46 0.33 -1.67
N LYS A 105 -13.75 0.65 -0.43
CA LYS A 105 -12.84 0.45 0.70
C LYS A 105 -13.11 -0.91 1.31
N HIS A 106 -12.16 -1.83 1.13
CA HIS A 106 -12.26 -3.19 1.62
C HIS A 106 -12.03 -3.23 3.14
N PRO A 107 -12.64 -4.20 3.85
CA PRO A 107 -12.44 -4.34 5.29
C PRO A 107 -10.99 -4.69 5.59
N ARG A 108 -10.38 -3.91 6.48
CA ARG A 108 -9.05 -4.19 7.05
C ARG A 108 -9.15 -5.10 8.27
N TYR A 109 -10.33 -5.12 8.89
CA TYR A 109 -10.65 -5.77 10.16
C TYR A 109 -9.88 -5.23 11.37
N ILE A 110 -8.98 -4.26 11.17
CA ILE A 110 -8.20 -3.61 12.21
C ILE A 110 -8.27 -2.10 11.98
N ASP A 111 -8.74 -1.37 12.99
CA ASP A 111 -8.77 0.08 13.01
C ASP A 111 -7.34 0.63 13.18
N ILE A 112 -6.92 1.41 12.18
CA ILE A 112 -5.58 2.00 12.11
C ILE A 112 -5.31 2.95 13.29
N ASN A 113 -6.34 3.67 13.75
CA ASN A 113 -6.20 4.70 14.78
C ASN A 113 -6.16 4.11 16.20
N LYS A 114 -6.61 2.87 16.38
CA LYS A 114 -6.63 2.18 17.67
C LYS A 114 -5.52 1.14 17.83
N CYS A 115 -4.96 0.66 16.72
CA CYS A 115 -3.89 -0.34 16.77
C CYS A 115 -2.61 0.28 17.35
N THR A 116 -2.12 -0.28 18.45
CA THR A 116 -0.85 0.13 19.08
C THR A 116 0.33 -0.76 18.70
N LEU A 117 0.14 -1.70 17.76
CA LEU A 117 1.14 -2.65 17.32
C LEU A 117 1.79 -3.48 18.46
N CYS A 118 1.02 -3.82 19.50
CA CYS A 118 1.53 -4.63 20.63
C CYS A 118 1.76 -6.12 20.28
N LYS A 119 1.31 -6.57 19.10
CA LYS A 119 1.44 -7.94 18.55
C LYS A 119 0.75 -9.08 19.32
N ALA A 120 0.04 -8.79 20.42
CA ALA A 120 -0.70 -9.81 21.17
C ALA A 120 -1.70 -10.62 20.31
N CYS A 121 -2.32 -9.98 19.31
CA CYS A 121 -3.23 -10.67 18.38
C CYS A 121 -2.54 -11.71 17.48
N ILE A 122 -1.25 -11.50 17.16
CA ILE A 122 -0.45 -12.43 16.36
C ILE A 122 -0.14 -13.69 17.17
N GLU A 123 0.25 -13.52 18.44
CA GLU A 123 0.62 -14.63 19.34
C GLU A 123 -0.52 -15.63 19.57
N VAL A 124 -1.76 -15.15 19.64
CA VAL A 124 -2.94 -16.00 19.86
C VAL A 124 -3.51 -16.59 18.56
N CYS A 125 -3.05 -16.13 17.38
CA CYS A 125 -3.62 -16.53 16.10
C CYS A 125 -3.09 -17.89 15.63
N LYS A 126 -3.80 -18.97 16.00
CA LYS A 126 -3.42 -20.35 15.62
C LYS A 126 -3.44 -20.64 14.12
N SER A 127 -4.22 -19.89 13.33
CA SER A 127 -4.29 -20.08 11.88
C SER A 127 -3.22 -19.31 11.09
N GLY A 128 -2.40 -18.49 11.77
CA GLY A 128 -1.39 -17.66 11.11
C GLY A 128 -1.99 -16.59 10.18
N ALA A 129 -3.26 -16.23 10.38
CA ALA A 129 -3.96 -15.25 9.55
C ALA A 129 -3.54 -13.80 9.84
N ILE A 130 -3.04 -13.53 11.05
CA ILE A 130 -2.64 -12.19 11.47
C ILE A 130 -1.14 -12.08 11.37
N TYR A 131 -0.67 -11.08 10.62
CA TYR A 131 0.75 -10.82 10.44
C TYR A 131 1.02 -9.31 10.46
N PHE A 132 2.29 -8.98 10.57
CA PHE A 132 2.77 -7.61 10.48
C PHE A 132 4.04 -7.60 9.64
N ASP A 133 4.02 -6.79 8.58
CA ASP A 133 5.19 -6.52 7.77
C ASP A 133 5.72 -5.13 8.14
N TYR A 134 6.91 -5.09 8.75
CA TYR A 134 7.55 -3.85 9.21
C TYR A 134 7.83 -2.86 8.07
N ARG A 135 7.85 -3.32 6.81
CA ARG A 135 8.10 -2.52 5.62
C ARG A 135 6.86 -1.72 5.19
N THR A 136 5.70 -2.02 5.75
CA THR A 136 4.41 -1.53 5.26
C THR A 136 3.93 -0.26 5.96
N LEU A 137 3.37 0.66 5.20
CA LEU A 137 2.65 1.83 5.74
C LEU A 137 1.17 1.73 5.38
N PRO A 138 0.23 1.93 6.32
CA PRO A 138 0.44 2.26 7.74
C PRO A 138 1.00 1.09 8.57
N GLN A 139 1.67 1.39 9.68
CA GLN A 139 2.29 0.41 10.59
C GLN A 139 1.24 -0.26 11.49
N VAL A 140 0.42 -1.13 10.90
CA VAL A 140 -0.67 -1.82 11.57
C VAL A 140 -0.61 -3.31 11.28
N CYS A 141 -1.07 -4.15 12.20
CA CYS A 141 -1.29 -5.55 11.90
C CYS A 141 -2.31 -5.70 10.76
N THR A 142 -2.16 -6.75 9.95
CA THR A 142 -3.07 -7.10 8.87
C THR A 142 -3.67 -8.48 9.13
N ILE A 143 -4.95 -8.67 8.79
CA ILE A 143 -5.64 -9.97 8.86
C ILE A 143 -5.90 -10.45 7.45
N ASP A 144 -5.31 -11.59 7.08
CA ASP A 144 -5.70 -12.33 5.87
C ASP A 144 -6.97 -13.12 6.18
N ILE A 145 -8.12 -12.59 5.75
CA ILE A 145 -9.41 -13.21 6.02
C ILE A 145 -9.54 -14.60 5.40
N ASN A 146 -8.82 -14.88 4.30
CA ASN A 146 -8.86 -16.19 3.65
C ASN A 146 -8.18 -17.29 4.49
N LYS A 147 -7.30 -16.91 5.42
CA LYS A 147 -6.65 -17.81 6.38
C LYS A 147 -7.30 -17.76 7.76
N CYS A 148 -8.25 -16.85 7.99
CA CYS A 148 -8.87 -16.64 9.28
C CYS A 148 -9.85 -17.78 9.61
N SER A 149 -9.74 -18.35 10.81
CA SER A 149 -10.68 -19.37 11.30
C SER A 149 -11.90 -18.79 12.02
N HIS A 150 -12.04 -17.46 12.09
CA HIS A 150 -13.12 -16.76 12.80
C HIS A 150 -13.29 -17.15 14.28
N CYS A 151 -12.22 -17.60 14.95
CA CYS A 151 -12.28 -18.02 16.36
C CYS A 151 -12.38 -16.88 17.40
N LYS A 152 -12.25 -15.62 16.96
CA LYS A 152 -12.35 -14.38 17.78
C LYS A 152 -11.32 -14.20 18.91
N ALA A 153 -10.38 -15.11 19.11
CA ALA A 153 -9.32 -14.97 20.13
C ALA A 153 -8.51 -13.65 20.01
N CYS A 154 -8.26 -13.17 18.78
CA CYS A 154 -7.58 -11.90 18.56
C CYS A 154 -8.40 -10.69 19.01
N VAL A 155 -9.74 -10.76 18.93
CA VAL A 155 -10.66 -9.70 19.37
C VAL A 155 -10.62 -9.58 20.89
N GLU A 156 -10.65 -10.71 21.59
CA GLU A 156 -10.64 -10.78 23.06
C GLU A 156 -9.34 -10.23 23.66
N VAL A 157 -8.19 -10.53 23.05
CA VAL A 157 -6.90 -10.04 23.55
C VAL A 157 -6.62 -8.57 23.20
N CYS A 158 -7.38 -7.98 22.25
CA CYS A 158 -7.16 -6.61 21.79
C CYS A 158 -7.73 -5.58 22.78
N LYS A 159 -6.89 -5.15 23.75
CA LYS A 159 -7.27 -4.15 24.77
C LYS A 159 -7.76 -2.81 24.20
N GLN A 160 -7.36 -2.46 22.98
CA GLN A 160 -7.75 -1.21 22.32
C GLN A 160 -9.09 -1.31 21.57
N GLY A 161 -9.67 -2.52 21.46
CA GLY A 161 -10.86 -2.74 20.64
C GLY A 161 -10.65 -2.37 19.18
N ALA A 162 -9.43 -2.58 18.66
CA ALA A 162 -9.07 -2.22 17.29
C ALA A 162 -9.57 -3.26 16.27
N ILE A 163 -9.83 -4.50 16.69
CA ILE A 163 -10.15 -5.60 15.76
C ILE A 163 -11.68 -5.74 15.63
N ASN A 164 -12.18 -5.66 14.40
CA ASN A 164 -13.56 -5.91 14.04
C ASN A 164 -13.64 -6.87 12.83
N LEU A 165 -13.88 -8.16 13.10
CA LEU A 165 -14.02 -9.19 12.06
C LEU A 165 -15.32 -9.08 11.26
N GLU A 166 -16.29 -8.28 11.73
CA GLU A 166 -17.58 -8.06 11.06
C GLU A 166 -17.56 -6.78 10.18
N GLN A 167 -16.38 -6.15 10.01
CA GLN A 167 -16.24 -4.99 9.13
C GLN A 167 -16.66 -5.35 7.70
N ARG A 168 -17.50 -4.51 7.10
CA ARG A 168 -17.96 -4.66 5.71
C ARG A 168 -17.29 -3.65 4.81
N GLU A 169 -17.40 -3.90 3.51
CA GLU A 169 -16.97 -2.96 2.49
C GLU A 169 -17.76 -1.65 2.59
N GLU A 170 -17.08 -0.54 2.31
CA GLU A 170 -17.64 0.80 2.33
C GLU A 170 -17.45 1.43 0.95
N GLU A 171 -18.53 1.96 0.37
CA GLU A 171 -18.45 2.75 -0.85
C GLU A 171 -18.17 4.21 -0.51
N VAL A 172 -17.18 4.78 -1.20
CA VAL A 172 -16.79 6.18 -1.05
C VAL A 172 -16.91 6.87 -2.40
N GLU A 173 -17.72 7.93 -2.47
CA GLU A 173 -17.83 8.76 -3.66
C GLU A 173 -17.00 10.04 -3.51
N LEU A 174 -16.17 10.33 -4.51
CA LEU A 174 -15.31 11.52 -4.56
C LEU A 174 -15.56 12.29 -5.87
N ASN A 175 -15.56 13.62 -5.78
CA ASN A 175 -15.53 14.49 -6.95
C ASN A 175 -14.13 15.09 -7.11
N VAL A 176 -13.44 14.78 -8.20
CA VAL A 176 -12.05 15.21 -8.46
C VAL A 176 -11.92 15.91 -9.82
N GLY A 177 -10.98 16.84 -9.91
CA GLY A 177 -10.70 17.58 -11.15
C GLY A 177 -9.74 16.85 -12.09
N ALA A 178 -8.86 16.02 -11.55
CA ALA A 178 -7.86 15.27 -12.29
C ALA A 178 -7.61 13.89 -11.66
N ILE A 179 -7.13 12.96 -12.49
CA ILE A 179 -6.79 11.59 -12.09
C ILE A 179 -5.39 11.28 -12.62
N ILE A 180 -4.52 10.73 -11.76
CA ILE A 180 -3.20 10.20 -12.10
C ILE A 180 -3.24 8.69 -11.91
N VAL A 181 -2.86 7.95 -12.95
CA VAL A 181 -2.75 6.48 -12.90
C VAL A 181 -1.28 6.10 -12.70
N ALA A 182 -0.98 5.50 -11.56
CA ALA A 182 0.36 5.09 -11.13
C ALA A 182 0.36 3.67 -10.56
N THR A 183 -0.38 2.76 -11.21
CA THR A 183 -0.64 1.38 -10.75
C THR A 183 0.57 0.43 -10.84
N GLY A 184 1.73 0.92 -11.30
CA GLY A 184 2.95 0.13 -11.41
C GLY A 184 2.90 -0.89 -12.55
N PHE A 185 3.55 -2.02 -12.35
CA PHE A 185 3.66 -3.11 -13.32
C PHE A 185 3.66 -4.46 -12.61
N GLU A 186 3.39 -5.53 -13.35
CA GLU A 186 3.60 -6.91 -12.91
C GLU A 186 4.77 -7.51 -13.69
N GLU A 187 5.65 -8.23 -13.00
CA GLU A 187 6.77 -8.90 -13.66
C GLU A 187 6.24 -10.03 -14.54
N TRP A 188 6.65 -10.03 -15.82
CA TRP A 188 6.33 -11.14 -16.72
C TRP A 188 7.03 -12.43 -16.26
N LYS A 189 6.26 -13.52 -16.25
CA LYS A 189 6.73 -14.84 -15.84
C LYS A 189 6.99 -15.73 -17.08
N PRO A 190 8.21 -16.28 -17.27
CA PRO A 190 8.61 -16.98 -18.49
C PRO A 190 8.05 -18.41 -18.67
N TYR A 191 6.80 -18.67 -18.30
CA TYR A 191 6.20 -20.01 -18.43
C TYR A 191 6.10 -20.52 -19.87
N GLU A 192 5.94 -19.60 -20.83
CA GLU A 192 5.76 -19.95 -22.25
C GLU A 192 7.08 -20.38 -22.93
N ILE A 193 8.22 -19.93 -22.42
CA ILE A 193 9.54 -20.26 -22.96
C ILE A 193 10.03 -21.54 -22.29
N LYS A 194 9.59 -22.69 -22.82
CA LYS A 194 9.90 -24.02 -22.28
C LYS A 194 11.41 -24.27 -22.12
N GLN A 195 12.25 -23.67 -22.97
CA GLN A 195 13.71 -23.80 -22.92
C GLN A 195 14.32 -23.20 -21.66
N TYR A 196 13.67 -22.23 -21.02
CA TYR A 196 14.14 -21.65 -19.76
C TYR A 196 13.83 -22.55 -18.57
N GLY A 197 12.84 -23.43 -18.67
CA GLY A 197 12.49 -24.37 -17.61
C GLY A 197 11.86 -23.72 -16.37
N TYR A 198 11.40 -22.46 -16.47
CA TYR A 198 10.70 -21.76 -15.39
C TYR A 198 9.37 -22.44 -15.08
N GLY A 199 9.11 -22.69 -13.80
CA GLY A 199 7.97 -23.49 -13.33
C GLY A 199 8.17 -25.02 -13.39
N VAL A 200 9.27 -25.50 -14.01
CA VAL A 200 9.65 -26.93 -14.03
C VAL A 200 10.81 -27.19 -13.07
N TYR A 201 11.87 -26.41 -13.17
CA TYR A 201 13.06 -26.55 -12.33
C TYR A 201 12.98 -25.58 -11.13
N LYS A 202 13.12 -26.13 -9.91
CA LYS A 202 13.01 -25.36 -8.66
C LYS A 202 14.02 -24.21 -8.54
N ASN A 203 15.17 -24.32 -9.21
CA ASN A 203 16.26 -23.35 -9.12
C ASN A 203 16.23 -22.31 -10.26
N VAL A 204 15.22 -22.35 -11.13
CA VAL A 204 15.00 -21.32 -12.15
C VAL A 204 13.97 -20.34 -11.58
N ILE A 205 14.46 -19.16 -11.20
CA ILE A 205 13.68 -18.09 -10.59
C ILE A 205 13.79 -16.80 -11.40
N THR A 206 12.81 -15.91 -11.25
CA THR A 206 12.85 -14.58 -11.86
C THR A 206 13.67 -13.59 -11.04
N GLN A 207 13.92 -12.40 -11.62
CA GLN A 207 14.65 -11.34 -10.92
C GLN A 207 13.90 -10.87 -9.67
N SER A 208 12.57 -10.73 -9.73
CA SER A 208 11.79 -10.32 -8.56
C SER A 208 11.77 -11.40 -7.48
N GLU A 209 11.72 -12.68 -7.86
CA GLU A 209 11.83 -13.78 -6.89
C GLU A 209 13.20 -13.82 -6.23
N LEU A 210 14.28 -13.59 -6.98
CA LEU A 210 15.61 -13.44 -6.40
C LEU A 210 15.65 -12.27 -5.41
N ALA A 211 15.05 -11.13 -5.75
CA ALA A 211 15.03 -9.96 -4.88
C ALA A 211 14.24 -10.18 -3.58
N GLU A 212 13.23 -11.06 -3.57
CA GLU A 212 12.51 -11.46 -2.36
C GLU A 212 13.28 -12.46 -1.48
N ILE A 213 14.24 -13.20 -2.06
CA ILE A 213 15.10 -14.15 -1.35
C ILE A 213 16.28 -13.44 -0.67
N LEU A 214 16.77 -12.34 -1.26
CA LEU A 214 17.88 -11.53 -0.75
C LEU A 214 17.44 -10.62 0.42
#